data_AF-A0A077FE74-F1
#
_entry.id   AF-A0A077FE74-F1
#
_cell.length_a   1.000
_cell.length_b   1.000
_cell.length_c   1.000
_cell.angle_alpha   90.00
_cell.angle_beta   90.00
_cell.angle_gamma   90.00
#
_symmetry.space_group_name_H-M   'P 1'
#
loop_
_entity.id
_entity.type
_entity.pdbx_description
1 polymer ?
#
loop_
_entity_poly.entity_id
_entity_poly.type
_entity_poly.pdbx_seq_one_letter_code
_entity_poly.pdbx_strand_id
1 'polypeptide(L)'
;MNKAEYAGKIGGLVGGFKRRERQAFLVSFLKILEMEEYPNLKLTSCLAKKLIAEFSGYKSISNDVLVREFGTPGNKTKKQNLNETVLILTERHRETYRHLWGAAKIKIDVDADEYKKRITEEMRPR
;
A
#
# COMPACT_ATOMS: atom_id res chain seq x y z
N MET A 1 -28.85 11.96 13.08
CA MET A 1 -28.26 11.05 12.07
C MET A 1 -29.11 9.79 12.03
N ASN A 2 -29.65 9.45 10.87
CA ASN A 2 -30.47 8.25 10.73
C ASN A 2 -29.59 6.98 10.72
N LYS A 3 -30.20 5.80 10.86
CA LYS A 3 -29.45 4.52 10.93
C LYS A 3 -28.58 4.27 9.68
N ALA A 4 -29.03 4.72 8.52
CA ALA A 4 -28.32 4.53 7.25
C ALA A 4 -27.08 5.45 7.13
N GLU A 5 -27.20 6.71 7.51
CA GLU A 5 -26.09 7.67 7.57
C GLU A 5 -25.01 7.20 8.56
N TYR A 6 -25.42 6.67 9.71
CA TYR A 6 -24.52 6.11 10.71
C TYR A 6 -23.74 4.91 10.18
N ALA A 7 -24.44 3.94 9.58
CA ALA A 7 -23.82 2.78 8.97
C ALA A 7 -22.88 3.18 7.81
N GLY A 8 -23.28 4.16 7.00
CA GLY A 8 -22.46 4.71 5.92
C GLY A 8 -21.17 5.35 6.43
N LYS A 9 -21.24 6.13 7.52
CA LYS A 9 -20.06 6.77 8.15
C LYS A 9 -19.08 5.74 8.69
N ILE A 10 -19.57 4.72 9.40
CA ILE A 10 -18.74 3.61 9.90
C ILE A 10 -18.09 2.86 8.75
N GLY A 11 -18.86 2.51 7.72
CA GLY A 11 -18.35 1.86 6.51
C GLY A 11 -17.24 2.66 5.83
N GLY A 12 -17.42 3.98 5.70
CA GLY A 12 -16.41 4.88 5.16
C GLY A 12 -15.12 4.93 5.98
N LEU A 13 -15.23 4.95 7.31
CA LEU A 13 -14.08 4.96 8.21
C LEU A 13 -13.30 3.65 8.15
N VAL A 14 -13.98 2.50 8.20
CA VAL A 14 -13.35 1.17 8.10
C VAL A 14 -12.72 0.97 6.72
N GLY A 15 -13.41 1.38 5.65
CA GLY A 15 -12.86 1.33 4.29
C GLY A 15 -11.61 2.21 4.14
N GLY A 16 -11.64 3.41 4.71
CA GLY A 16 -10.50 4.32 4.77
C GLY A 16 -9.31 3.74 5.54
N PHE A 17 -9.57 3.08 6.67
CA PHE A 17 -8.57 2.36 7.45
C PHE A 17 -7.89 1.26 6.63
N LYS A 18 -8.66 0.33 6.06
CA LYS A 18 -8.11 -0.76 5.22
C LYS A 18 -7.31 -0.23 4.03
N ARG A 19 -7.72 0.90 3.44
CA ARG A 19 -6.97 1.56 2.36
C ARG A 19 -5.61 2.08 2.83
N ARG A 20 -5.54 2.76 3.98
CA ARG A 20 -4.30 3.29 4.55
C ARG A 20 -3.32 2.16 4.90
N GLU A 21 -3.79 1.12 5.57
CA GLU A 21 -2.94 -0.02 5.94
C GLU A 21 -2.38 -0.75 4.70
N ARG A 22 -3.20 -0.91 3.66
CA ARG A 22 -2.74 -1.46 2.38
C ARG A 22 -1.64 -0.60 1.77
N GLN A 23 -1.78 0.72 1.78
CA GLN A 23 -0.76 1.63 1.25
C GLN A 23 0.52 1.56 2.09
N ALA A 24 0.41 1.51 3.42
CA ALA A 24 1.55 1.34 4.32
C ALA A 24 2.31 0.04 4.01
N PHE A 25 1.60 -1.07 3.86
CA PHE A 25 2.20 -2.35 3.44
C PHE A 25 2.97 -2.22 2.13
N LEU A 26 2.38 -1.62 1.10
CA LEU A 26 3.03 -1.47 -0.22
C LEU A 26 4.31 -0.64 -0.13
N VAL A 27 4.30 0.42 0.67
CA VAL A 27 5.49 1.25 0.92
C VAL A 27 6.57 0.44 1.63
N SER A 28 6.23 -0.26 2.72
CA SER A 28 7.19 -1.07 3.47
C SER A 28 7.77 -2.20 2.63
N PHE A 29 6.94 -2.89 1.85
CA PHE A 29 7.40 -3.95 0.96
C PHE A 29 8.40 -3.45 -0.07
N LEU A 30 8.14 -2.29 -0.70
CA LEU A 30 9.10 -1.71 -1.63
C LEU A 30 10.40 -1.28 -0.95
N LYS A 31 10.37 -0.79 0.28
CA LYS A 31 11.60 -0.47 1.03
C LYS A 31 12.42 -1.72 1.35
N ILE A 32 11.77 -2.85 1.67
CA ILE A 32 12.46 -4.15 1.82
C ILE A 32 13.13 -4.54 0.50
N LEU A 33 12.42 -4.43 -0.62
CA LEU A 33 12.94 -4.74 -1.95
C LEU A 33 14.16 -3.85 -2.29
N GLU A 34 14.11 -2.56 -1.99
CA GLU A 34 15.27 -1.65 -2.16
C GLU A 34 16.48 -2.06 -1.32
N MET A 35 16.26 -2.55 -0.10
CA MET A 35 17.33 -3.06 0.77
C MET A 35 17.93 -4.38 0.27
N GLU A 36 17.08 -5.32 -0.17
CA GLU A 36 17.52 -6.63 -0.68
C GLU A 36 18.30 -6.52 -2.00
N GLU A 37 17.98 -5.51 -2.80
CA GLU A 37 18.63 -5.26 -4.09
C GLU A 37 19.76 -4.22 -4.00
N TYR A 38 20.15 -3.79 -2.79
CA TYR A 38 21.23 -2.83 -2.59
C TYR A 38 22.58 -3.40 -3.03
N PRO A 39 23.45 -2.60 -3.71
CA PRO A 39 23.29 -1.20 -4.11
C PRO A 39 22.67 -1.00 -5.50
N ASN A 40 22.26 -2.09 -6.16
CA ASN A 40 21.85 -2.09 -7.57
C ASN A 40 20.49 -1.42 -7.80
N LEU A 41 19.65 -1.37 -6.77
CA LEU A 41 18.36 -0.71 -6.84
C LEU A 41 18.33 0.55 -5.98
N LYS A 42 17.87 1.62 -6.61
CA LYS A 42 17.37 2.82 -5.94
C LYS A 42 15.99 3.13 -6.49
N LEU A 43 14.99 3.15 -5.61
CA LEU A 43 13.60 3.38 -5.96
C LEU A 43 13.36 4.85 -6.27
N THR A 44 12.53 5.07 -7.28
CA THR A 44 11.97 6.38 -7.62
C THR A 44 10.46 6.25 -7.59
N SER A 45 9.74 7.35 -7.43
CA SER A 45 8.28 7.35 -7.48
C SER A 45 7.72 6.66 -8.74
N CYS A 46 8.35 6.84 -9.90
CA CYS A 46 7.94 6.19 -11.14
C CYS A 46 8.13 4.67 -11.11
N LEU A 47 9.29 4.19 -10.65
CA LEU A 47 9.56 2.75 -10.53
C LEU A 47 8.69 2.10 -9.46
N ALA A 48 8.55 2.73 -8.30
CA ALA A 48 7.67 2.28 -7.22
C ALA A 48 6.21 2.15 -7.68
N LYS A 49 5.70 3.13 -8.45
CA LYS A 49 4.35 3.08 -9.01
C LYS A 49 4.14 1.88 -9.93
N LYS A 50 5.11 1.56 -10.80
CA LYS A 50 5.03 0.41 -11.71
C LYS A 50 5.11 -0.91 -10.94
N LEU A 51 6.05 -1.05 -10.01
CA LEU A 51 6.16 -2.25 -9.16
C LEU A 51 4.87 -2.49 -8.38
N ILE A 52 4.28 -1.45 -7.78
CA ILE A 52 2.99 -1.58 -7.07
C ILE A 52 1.90 -2.08 -8.00
N ALA A 53 1.82 -1.55 -9.23
CA ALA A 53 0.81 -1.98 -10.19
C ALA A 53 0.96 -3.47 -10.54
N GLU A 54 2.18 -3.93 -10.77
CA GLU A 54 2.48 -5.34 -11.08
C GLU A 54 2.21 -6.29 -9.92
N PHE A 55 2.68 -5.97 -8.71
CA PHE A 55 2.47 -6.84 -7.55
C PHE A 55 1.01 -6.91 -7.12
N SER A 56 0.32 -5.77 -7.12
CA SER A 56 -0.99 -5.65 -6.47
C SER A 56 -2.19 -5.84 -7.40
N GLY A 57 -1.95 -5.95 -8.72
CA GLY A 57 -2.99 -6.11 -9.73
C GLY A 57 -3.94 -4.91 -9.76
N TYR A 58 -3.39 -3.72 -10.06
CA TYR A 58 -4.11 -2.43 -10.16
C TYR A 58 -4.53 -1.73 -8.86
N LYS A 59 -4.13 -2.21 -7.67
CA LYS A 59 -4.43 -1.46 -6.43
C LYS A 59 -3.59 -0.19 -6.39
N SER A 60 -4.25 0.93 -6.15
CA SER A 60 -3.62 2.25 -6.21
C SER A 60 -3.07 2.70 -4.86
N ILE A 61 -1.83 3.18 -4.90
CA ILE A 61 -1.27 4.09 -3.90
C ILE A 61 -1.65 5.52 -4.29
N SER A 62 -1.89 6.41 -3.31
CA SER A 62 -2.10 7.81 -3.65
C SER A 62 -0.80 8.42 -4.16
N ASN A 63 -0.90 9.37 -5.09
CA ASN A 63 0.26 10.06 -5.63
C ASN A 63 1.03 10.80 -4.52
N ASP A 64 0.34 11.38 -3.56
CA ASP A 64 0.97 12.11 -2.45
C ASP A 64 1.83 11.18 -1.58
N VAL A 65 1.36 9.97 -1.27
CA VAL A 65 2.16 8.98 -0.52
C VAL A 65 3.34 8.54 -1.37
N LEU A 66 3.12 8.25 -2.66
CA LEU A 66 4.19 7.84 -3.56
C LEU A 66 5.32 8.90 -3.66
N VAL A 67 4.96 10.18 -3.81
CA VAL A 67 5.92 11.28 -3.88
C VAL A 67 6.58 11.54 -2.54
N ARG A 68 5.84 11.45 -1.43
CA ARG A 68 6.41 11.61 -0.09
C ARG A 68 7.46 10.54 0.23
N GLU A 69 7.18 9.28 -0.12
CA GLU A 69 8.04 8.16 0.24
C GLU A 69 9.18 7.92 -0.75
N PHE A 70 8.95 8.17 -2.05
CA PHE A 70 9.89 7.81 -3.12
C PHE A 70 10.23 8.97 -4.07
N GLY A 71 9.76 10.19 -3.76
CA GLY A 71 10.14 11.39 -4.48
C GLY A 71 11.57 11.78 -4.12
N THR A 72 12.43 11.92 -5.14
CA THR A 72 13.77 12.48 -4.95
C THR A 72 13.84 13.84 -5.64
N PRO A 73 14.25 14.92 -4.95
CA PRO A 73 14.55 16.19 -5.59
C PRO A 73 15.66 16.00 -6.63
N GLY A 74 15.47 16.54 -7.84
CA GLY A 74 16.50 16.56 -8.88
C GLY A 74 16.73 15.24 -9.65
N ASN A 75 16.00 14.17 -9.34
CA ASN A 75 16.15 12.88 -10.05
C ASN A 75 15.42 12.89 -11.39
N LYS A 76 16.03 13.56 -12.38
CA LYS A 76 15.57 13.62 -13.78
C LYS A 76 16.06 12.43 -14.61
N THR A 77 16.76 11.48 -14.00
CA THR A 77 17.39 10.36 -14.72
C THR A 77 16.32 9.41 -15.24
N LYS A 78 16.07 9.48 -16.55
CA LYS A 78 15.17 8.58 -17.25
C LYS A 78 15.82 7.20 -17.28
N LYS A 79 15.47 6.32 -16.32
CA LYS A 79 15.93 4.93 -16.35
C LYS A 79 15.43 4.29 -17.66
N GLN A 80 16.37 3.97 -18.55
CA GLN A 80 16.10 3.09 -19.69
C GLN A 80 15.68 1.72 -19.14
N ASN A 81 14.80 1.00 -19.85
CA ASN A 81 14.34 -0.35 -19.52
C ASN A 81 13.57 -0.52 -18.20
N LEU A 82 12.85 0.52 -17.74
CA LEU A 82 11.97 0.45 -16.55
C LEU A 82 11.02 -0.76 -16.54
N ASN A 83 10.46 -1.14 -17.69
CA ASN A 83 9.54 -2.27 -17.77
C ASN A 83 10.25 -3.61 -17.53
N GLU A 84 11.46 -3.77 -18.06
CA GLU A 84 12.26 -4.97 -17.88
C GLU A 84 12.73 -5.10 -16.43
N THR A 85 13.22 -4.01 -15.82
CA THR A 85 13.52 -3.99 -14.38
C THR A 85 12.32 -4.37 -13.54
N VAL A 86 11.15 -3.82 -13.85
CA VAL A 86 9.90 -4.14 -13.16
C VAL A 86 9.55 -5.62 -13.30
N LEU A 87 9.67 -6.20 -14.50
CA LEU A 87 9.40 -7.61 -14.75
C LEU A 87 10.33 -8.51 -13.91
N ILE A 88 11.64 -8.28 -14.00
CA ILE A 88 12.67 -9.07 -13.29
C ILE A 88 12.44 -9.01 -11.77
N LEU A 89 12.25 -7.81 -11.22
CA LEU A 89 12.00 -7.63 -9.79
C LEU A 89 10.68 -8.27 -9.36
N THR A 90 9.65 -8.16 -10.19
CA THR A 90 8.34 -8.75 -9.89
C THR A 90 8.42 -10.27 -9.86
N GLU A 91 9.07 -10.90 -10.84
CA GLU A 91 9.25 -12.36 -10.87
C GLU A 91 10.03 -12.86 -9.68
N ARG A 92 11.18 -12.23 -9.39
CA ARG A 92 12.05 -12.62 -8.27
C ARG A 92 11.35 -12.53 -6.92
N HIS A 93 10.57 -11.46 -6.70
CA HIS A 93 9.95 -11.18 -5.40
C HIS A 93 8.47 -11.55 -5.32
N ARG A 94 7.93 -12.26 -6.32
CA ARG A 94 6.49 -12.60 -6.40
C ARG A 94 6.04 -13.44 -5.22
N GLU A 95 6.83 -14.44 -4.85
CA GLU A 95 6.51 -15.34 -3.74
C GLU A 95 6.62 -14.63 -2.40
N THR A 96 7.69 -13.86 -2.20
CA THR A 96 7.88 -13.00 -1.02
C THR A 96 6.69 -12.05 -0.86
N TYR A 97 6.29 -11.36 -1.94
CA TYR A 97 5.11 -10.51 -1.93
C TYR A 97 3.86 -11.28 -1.52
N ARG A 98 3.60 -12.45 -2.13
CA ARG A 98 2.39 -13.25 -1.85
C ARG A 98 2.34 -13.68 -0.38
N HIS A 99 3.47 -14.12 0.17
CA HIS A 99 3.57 -14.53 1.55
C HIS A 99 3.34 -13.36 2.51
N LEU A 100 4.08 -12.27 2.35
CA LEU A 100 3.97 -11.09 3.22
C LEU A 100 2.59 -10.42 3.10
N TRP A 101 2.05 -10.33 1.89
CA TRP A 101 0.72 -9.77 1.66
C TRP A 101 -0.38 -10.65 2.26
N GLY A 102 -0.24 -11.98 2.21
CA GLY A 102 -1.16 -12.90 2.86
C GLY A 102 -1.27 -12.64 4.36
N ALA A 103 -0.13 -12.59 5.04
CA ALA A 103 -0.06 -12.29 6.47
C ALA A 103 -0.59 -10.88 6.79
N ALA A 104 -0.15 -9.87 6.03
CA ALA A 104 -0.59 -8.49 6.22
C ALA A 104 -2.10 -8.33 6.01
N LYS A 105 -2.67 -8.98 4.98
CA LYS A 105 -4.11 -8.92 4.71
C LYS A 105 -4.93 -9.46 5.88
N ILE A 106 -4.54 -10.61 6.45
CA ILE A 106 -5.22 -11.20 7.61
C ILE A 106 -5.19 -10.22 8.78
N LYS A 107 -4.01 -9.65 9.07
CA LYS A 107 -3.87 -8.64 10.14
C LYS A 107 -4.75 -7.42 9.90
N ILE A 108 -4.74 -6.87 8.68
CA ILE A 108 -5.57 -5.70 8.31
C ILE A 108 -7.07 -6.00 8.51
N ASP A 109 -7.51 -7.21 8.18
CA ASP A 109 -8.91 -7.59 8.34
C ASP A 109 -9.30 -7.69 9.82
N VAL A 110 -8.43 -8.26 10.67
CA VAL A 110 -8.62 -8.31 12.14
C VAL A 110 -8.63 -6.90 12.74
N ASP A 111 -7.61 -6.09 12.45
CA ASP A 111 -7.48 -4.73 12.98
C ASP A 111 -8.66 -3.84 12.55
N ALA A 112 -9.20 -4.07 11.34
CA ALA A 112 -10.36 -3.35 10.86
C ALA A 112 -11.67 -3.72 11.56
N ASP A 113 -11.82 -4.98 11.96
CA ASP A 113 -12.97 -5.43 12.74
C ASP A 113 -12.91 -4.88 14.17
N GLU A 114 -11.73 -4.85 14.78
CA GLU A 114 -11.50 -4.19 16.07
C GLU A 114 -11.77 -2.68 15.96
N TYR A 115 -11.25 -2.03 14.92
CA TYR A 115 -11.51 -0.63 14.63
C TYR A 115 -13.01 -0.36 14.50
N LYS A 116 -13.73 -1.22 13.76
CA LYS A 116 -15.19 -1.11 13.58
C LYS A 116 -15.93 -1.20 14.92
N LYS A 117 -15.58 -2.15 15.79
CA LYS A 117 -16.20 -2.28 17.12
C LYS A 117 -16.02 -0.99 17.93
N ARG A 118 -14.78 -0.51 18.00
CA ARG A 118 -14.44 0.72 18.74
C ARG A 118 -15.21 1.94 18.25
N ILE A 119 -15.20 2.24 16.94
CA ILE A 119 -15.91 3.41 16.42
C ILE A 119 -17.43 3.30 16.53
N THR A 120 -17.97 2.07 16.53
CA THR A 120 -19.41 1.85 16.74
C THR A 120 -19.80 2.24 18.16
N GLU A 121 -19.00 1.85 19.16
CA GLU A 121 -19.21 2.24 20.56
C GLU A 121 -19.05 3.75 20.76
N GLU A 122 -17.98 4.34 20.21
CA GLU A 122 -17.72 5.79 20.31
C GLU A 122 -18.83 6.65 19.69
N MET A 123 -19.42 6.21 18.58
CA MET A 123 -20.46 6.95 17.87
C MET A 123 -21.88 6.60 18.33
N ARG A 124 -22.05 5.69 19.30
CA ARG A 124 -23.37 5.29 19.80
C ARG A 124 -24.10 6.54 20.34
N PRO A 125 -25.28 6.90 19.81
CA PRO A 125 -26.06 8.00 20.38
C PRO A 125 -26.36 7.68 21.84
N ARG A 126 -26.09 8.64 22.73
CA ARG A 126 -26.55 8.60 24.12
C ARG A 126 -28.05 8.86 24.19
#